data_AF-A0A8H7FCV2-F1
#
_entry.id   AF-A0A8H7FCV2-F1
#
_cell.length_a   1.000
_cell.length_b   1.000
_cell.length_c   1.000
_cell.angle_alpha   90.00
_cell.angle_beta   90.00
_cell.angle_gamma   90.00
#
_symmetry.space_group_name_H-M   'P 1'
#
loop_
_entity.id
_entity.type
_entity.pdbx_description
1 polymer ?
#
loop_
_entity_poly.entity_id
_entity_poly.type
_entity_poly.pdbx_seq_one_letter_code
_entity_poly.pdbx_strand_id
1 'polypeptide(L)'
;MVAQEYSQFSEIVAQCLEAHIRRVPPWMKLPAFYLLDAISKNVFDPYARQFAPMVSQLFLDSYREVDHSTRSKMEEMLLTWRNGGANGKELFGVVPQVAIERGVWGGGPTQSN
;
A
#
# COMPACT_ATOMS: atom_id res chain seq x y z
N MET A 1 18.99 2.00 7.19
CA MET A 1 18.28 1.54 5.97
C MET A 1 18.61 2.52 4.86
N VAL A 2 18.93 2.07 3.64
CA VAL A 2 19.35 2.97 2.54
C VAL A 2 18.36 4.11 2.31
N ALA A 3 17.05 3.82 2.33
CA ALA A 3 16.00 4.83 2.21
C ALA A 3 16.05 5.93 3.31
N GLN A 4 16.55 5.61 4.51
CA GLN A 4 16.72 6.59 5.60
C GLN A 4 17.90 7.54 5.32
N GLU A 5 19.04 6.99 4.90
CA GLU A 5 20.27 7.73 4.61
C GLU A 5 20.07 8.72 3.45
N TYR A 6 19.17 8.39 2.53
CA TYR A 6 18.93 9.12 1.29
C TYR A 6 17.51 9.68 1.19
N SER A 7 16.89 10.03 2.33
CA SER A 7 15.50 10.53 2.40
C SER A 7 15.22 11.78 1.54
N GLN A 8 16.25 12.55 1.19
CA GLN A 8 16.18 13.66 0.23
C GLN A 8 15.71 13.23 -1.17
N PHE A 9 15.91 11.96 -1.54
CA PHE A 9 15.45 11.37 -2.80
C PHE A 9 14.13 10.62 -2.67
N SER A 10 13.40 10.81 -1.56
CA SER A 10 12.17 10.07 -1.28
C SER A 10 11.10 10.20 -2.36
N GLU A 11 10.97 11.37 -2.98
CA GLU A 11 10.01 11.61 -4.06
C GLU A 11 10.30 10.71 -5.27
N ILE A 12 11.54 10.69 -5.77
CA ILE A 12 11.91 9.87 -6.92
C ILE A 12 11.84 8.38 -6.59
N VAL A 13 12.19 7.99 -5.36
CA VAL A 13 12.04 6.60 -4.90
C VAL A 13 10.56 6.18 -4.90
N ALA A 14 9.66 7.04 -4.43
CA ALA A 14 8.23 6.76 -4.44
C ALA A 14 7.68 6.60 -5.86
N GLN A 15 8.06 7.49 -6.78
CA GLN A 15 7.68 7.41 -8.20
C GLN A 15 8.21 6.14 -8.87
N CYS A 16 9.46 5.78 -8.63
CA CYS A 16 10.07 4.56 -9.15
C CYS A 16 9.35 3.30 -8.64
N LEU A 17 9.00 3.27 -7.35
CA LEU A 17 8.32 2.12 -6.76
C LEU A 17 6.88 2.01 -7.25
N GLU A 18 6.17 3.13 -7.39
CA GLU A 18 4.84 3.16 -8.02
C GLU A 18 4.89 2.59 -9.44
N ALA A 19 5.80 3.13 -10.28
CA ALA A 19 5.97 2.70 -11.66
C ALA A 19 6.33 1.22 -11.76
N HIS A 20 7.13 0.70 -10.83
CA HIS A 20 7.46 -0.71 -10.73
C HIS A 20 6.22 -1.55 -10.43
N ILE A 21 5.47 -1.24 -9.35
CA ILE A 21 4.26 -1.98 -8.95
C ILE A 21 3.22 -2.04 -10.08
N ARG A 22 3.06 -0.93 -10.84
CA ARG A 22 2.13 -0.87 -11.98
C ARG A 22 2.52 -1.79 -13.14
N ARG A 23 3.80 -2.10 -13.33
CA ARG A 23 4.32 -2.79 -14.53
C ARG A 23 4.70 -4.24 -14.30
N VAL A 24 5.01 -4.63 -13.06
CA VAL A 24 5.41 -5.99 -12.75
C VAL A 24 4.28 -7.00 -12.94
N PRO A 25 4.60 -8.27 -13.26
CA PRO A 25 3.60 -9.32 -13.31
C PRO A 25 2.92 -9.52 -11.93
N PRO A 26 1.70 -10.09 -11.88
CA PRO A 26 0.91 -10.19 -10.65
C PRO A 26 1.65 -10.77 -9.44
N TRP A 27 2.44 -11.84 -9.63
CA TRP A 27 3.19 -12.50 -8.55
C TRP A 27 4.28 -11.62 -7.90
N MET A 28 4.72 -10.54 -8.57
CA MET A 28 5.72 -9.59 -8.05
C MET A 28 5.10 -8.40 -7.32
N LYS A 29 3.78 -8.19 -7.41
CA LYS A 29 3.13 -7.02 -6.80
C LYS A 29 3.23 -7.05 -5.29
N LEU A 30 2.94 -8.18 -4.66
CA LEU A 30 3.01 -8.31 -3.20
C LEU A 30 4.44 -8.09 -2.65
N PRO A 31 5.51 -8.70 -3.20
CA PRO A 31 6.88 -8.36 -2.83
C PRO A 31 7.19 -6.86 -2.95
N ALA A 32 6.74 -6.19 -4.02
CA ALA A 32 6.94 -4.76 -4.19
C ALA A 32 6.15 -3.92 -3.15
N PHE A 33 4.95 -4.35 -2.79
CA PHE A 33 4.19 -3.75 -1.69
C PHE A 33 4.86 -3.95 -0.33
N TYR A 34 5.51 -5.09 -0.08
CA TYR A 34 6.29 -5.27 1.15
C TYR A 34 7.47 -4.31 1.25
N LEU A 35 8.09 -3.96 0.12
CA LEU A 35 9.11 -2.92 0.10
C LEU A 35 8.51 -1.54 0.44
N LEU A 36 7.36 -1.20 -0.13
CA LEU A 36 6.63 0.03 0.17
C LEU A 36 6.27 0.10 1.67
N ASP A 37 5.73 -0.99 2.21
CA ASP A 37 5.35 -1.14 3.62
C ASP A 37 6.55 -0.96 4.55
N ALA A 38 7.64 -1.67 4.29
CA ALA A 38 8.84 -1.63 5.11
C ALA A 38 9.50 -0.25 5.10
N ILE A 39 9.56 0.43 3.94
CA ILE A 39 10.09 1.80 3.86
C ILE A 39 9.20 2.75 4.66
N SER A 40 7.88 2.64 4.50
CA SER A 40 6.92 3.53 5.15
C SER A 40 6.86 3.34 6.67
N LYS A 41 7.03 2.12 7.18
CA LYS A 41 7.04 1.86 8.62
C LYS A 41 8.37 2.25 9.28
N ASN A 42 9.50 1.95 8.62
CA ASN A 42 10.82 2.21 9.19
C ASN A 42 11.27 3.67 9.02
N VAL A 43 10.83 4.34 7.94
CA VAL A 43 11.13 5.74 7.65
C VAL A 43 9.81 6.43 7.28
N PHE A 44 9.00 6.64 8.31
CA PHE A 44 7.66 7.21 8.19
C PHE A 44 7.65 8.52 7.38
N ASP A 45 8.29 9.57 7.89
CA ASP A 45 8.48 10.80 7.11
C ASP A 45 9.87 10.77 6.46
N PRO A 46 10.01 11.06 5.15
CA PRO A 46 9.01 11.57 4.22
C PRO A 46 8.17 10.52 3.45
N TYR A 47 8.48 9.22 3.52
CA TYR A 47 7.94 8.25 2.57
C TYR A 47 6.44 8.00 2.68
N ALA A 48 5.89 7.87 3.89
CA ALA A 48 4.45 7.70 4.08
C ALA A 48 3.67 8.87 3.49
N ARG A 49 4.19 10.10 3.60
CA ARG A 49 3.62 11.29 2.97
C ARG A 49 3.68 11.23 1.44
N GLN A 50 4.80 10.77 0.88
CA GLN A 50 4.98 10.63 -0.57
C GLN A 50 4.06 9.56 -1.18
N PHE A 51 3.83 8.46 -0.47
CA PHE A 51 2.97 7.37 -0.95
C PHE A 51 1.47 7.61 -0.75
N ALA A 52 1.07 8.40 0.25
CA ALA A 52 -0.34 8.59 0.59
C ALA A 52 -1.27 8.99 -0.59
N PRO A 53 -0.87 9.85 -1.56
CA PRO A 53 -1.72 10.22 -2.68
C PRO A 53 -2.00 9.09 -3.68
N MET A 54 -1.11 8.10 -3.78
CA MET A 54 -1.16 7.04 -4.80
C MET A 54 -1.56 5.67 -4.24
N VAL A 55 -1.36 5.44 -2.94
CA VAL A 55 -1.42 4.09 -2.35
C VAL A 55 -2.78 3.42 -2.49
N SER A 56 -3.89 4.18 -2.37
CA SER A 56 -5.24 3.59 -2.47
C SER A 56 -5.52 3.02 -3.85
N GLN A 57 -5.24 3.80 -4.89
CA GLN A 57 -5.46 3.34 -6.26
C GLN A 57 -4.49 2.20 -6.61
N LEU A 58 -3.20 2.37 -6.27
CA LEU A 58 -2.17 1.38 -6.55
C LEU A 58 -2.49 0.02 -5.89
N PHE A 59 -2.96 0.04 -4.65
CA PHE A 59 -3.35 -1.15 -3.91
C PHE A 59 -4.56 -1.83 -4.55
N LEU A 60 -5.64 -1.08 -4.84
CA LEU A 60 -6.87 -1.65 -5.38
C LEU A 60 -6.68 -2.22 -6.80
N ASP A 61 -5.91 -1.54 -7.65
CA ASP A 61 -5.58 -2.04 -8.98
C ASP A 61 -4.77 -3.35 -8.88
N SER A 62 -3.75 -3.36 -8.02
CA SER A 62 -2.93 -4.55 -7.79
C SER A 62 -3.72 -5.72 -7.19
N TYR A 63 -4.60 -5.45 -6.23
CA TYR A 63 -5.45 -6.45 -5.57
C TYR A 63 -6.35 -7.19 -6.57
N ARG A 64 -6.86 -6.49 -7.60
CA ARG A 64 -7.69 -7.09 -8.65
C ARG A 64 -6.89 -8.03 -9.56
N GLU A 65 -5.62 -7.75 -9.79
CA GLU A 65 -4.77 -8.52 -10.71
C GLU A 65 -4.18 -9.80 -10.11
N VAL A 66 -4.10 -9.89 -8.78
CA VAL A 66 -3.45 -11.02 -8.09
C VAL A 66 -4.42 -12.15 -7.74
N ASP A 67 -3.85 -13.33 -7.50
CA ASP A 67 -4.58 -14.52 -7.07
C ASP A 67 -5.07 -14.43 -5.62
N HIS A 68 -5.93 -15.38 -5.23
CA HIS A 68 -6.56 -15.38 -3.91
C HIS A 68 -5.53 -15.48 -2.76
N SER A 69 -4.50 -16.32 -2.90
CA SER A 69 -3.48 -16.48 -1.86
C SER A 69 -2.71 -15.17 -1.62
N THR A 70 -2.39 -14.45 -2.70
CA THR A 70 -1.77 -13.12 -2.63
C THR A 70 -2.72 -12.09 -2.04
N ARG A 71 -4.01 -12.10 -2.41
CA ARG A 71 -5.04 -11.22 -1.83
C ARG A 71 -5.12 -11.34 -0.31
N SER A 72 -5.15 -12.56 0.22
CA SER A 72 -5.16 -12.79 1.66
C SER A 72 -3.95 -12.15 2.36
N LYS A 73 -2.77 -12.19 1.75
CA LYS A 73 -1.57 -11.51 2.29
C LYS A 73 -1.59 -10.00 2.14
N MET A 74 -2.19 -9.48 1.07
CA MET A 74 -2.43 -8.03 0.95
C MET A 74 -3.43 -7.54 2.00
N GLU A 75 -4.45 -8.33 2.32
CA GLU A 75 -5.42 -8.03 3.39
C GLU A 75 -4.77 -8.02 4.78
N GLU A 76 -3.94 -9.02 5.09
CA GLU A 76 -3.13 -9.04 6.32
C GLU A 76 -2.29 -7.76 6.44
N MET A 77 -1.61 -7.36 5.35
CA MET A 77 -0.83 -6.11 5.31
C MET A 77 -1.71 -4.88 5.55
N LEU A 78 -2.87 -4.77 4.90
CA LEU A 78 -3.83 -3.67 5.07
C LEU A 78 -4.32 -3.52 6.51
N LEU A 79 -4.49 -4.63 7.23
CA LEU A 79 -4.83 -4.59 8.66
C LEU A 79 -3.70 -3.96 9.50
N THR A 80 -2.44 -4.25 9.17
CA THR A 80 -1.29 -3.63 9.85
C THR A 80 -1.18 -2.12 9.59
N TRP A 81 -1.81 -1.62 8.53
CA TRP A 81 -1.77 -0.19 8.20
C TRP A 81 -2.68 0.65 9.10
N ARG A 82 -3.66 0.04 9.80
CA ARG A 82 -4.53 0.75 10.75
C ARG A 82 -3.79 1.42 11.89
N ASN A 83 -2.67 0.85 12.30
CA ASN A 83 -1.87 1.31 13.43
C ASN A 83 -0.36 1.31 13.14
N GLY A 84 0.02 1.22 11.86
CA GLY A 84 1.43 1.14 11.43
C GLY A 84 2.14 2.49 11.31
N GLY A 85 1.44 3.60 11.44
CA GLY A 85 1.99 4.96 11.34
C GLY A 85 2.55 5.51 12.65
N ALA A 86 3.06 6.74 12.60
CA ALA A 86 3.58 7.42 13.78
C ALA A 86 2.53 7.51 14.90
N ASN A 87 2.92 7.16 16.12
CA ASN A 87 2.05 7.14 17.32
C ASN A 87 0.87 6.16 17.25
N GLY A 88 1.00 5.06 16.48
CA GLY A 88 -0.02 4.01 16.41
C GLY A 88 -1.25 4.40 15.58
N LYS A 89 -1.13 5.43 14.75
CA LYS A 89 -2.16 5.86 13.79
C LYS A 89 -2.05 5.09 12.48
N GLU A 90 -2.96 5.38 11.55
CA GLU A 90 -2.95 4.81 10.22
C GLU A 90 -1.69 5.21 9.45
N LEU A 91 -1.07 4.25 8.78
CA LEU A 91 0.23 4.42 8.09
C LEU A 91 0.18 5.50 7.01
N PHE A 92 -0.90 5.55 6.23
CA PHE A 92 -1.09 6.55 5.16
C PHE A 92 -2.23 7.54 5.47
N GLY A 93 -2.72 7.55 6.71
CA GLY A 93 -3.88 8.32 7.14
C GLY A 93 -5.22 7.62 6.91
N VAL A 94 -6.25 8.17 7.56
CA VAL A 94 -7.61 7.59 7.62
C VAL A 94 -8.26 7.48 6.25
N VAL A 95 -8.09 8.50 5.38
CA VAL A 95 -8.75 8.54 4.07
C VAL A 95 -8.26 7.41 3.17
N PRO A 96 -6.94 7.20 2.97
CA PRO A 96 -6.46 6.05 2.22
C PRO A 96 -6.86 4.70 2.82
N GLN A 97 -6.81 4.58 4.15
CA GLN A 97 -7.22 3.35 4.85
C GLN A 97 -8.68 2.99 4.51
N VAL A 98 -9.63 3.88 4.79
CA VAL A 98 -11.05 3.65 4.57
C VAL A 98 -11.37 3.39 3.08
N ALA A 99 -10.69 4.09 2.17
CA ALA A 99 -10.89 3.90 0.74
C ALA A 99 -10.52 2.48 0.30
N ILE A 100 -9.37 1.95 0.77
CA ILE A 100 -8.93 0.60 0.42
C ILE A 100 -9.85 -0.44 1.06
N GLU A 101 -10.18 -0.29 2.35
CA GLU A 101 -11.04 -1.25 3.05
C GLU A 101 -12.42 -1.39 2.41
N ARG A 102 -13.01 -0.28 1.96
CA ARG A 102 -14.28 -0.31 1.21
C ARG A 102 -14.13 -1.03 -0.14
N GLY A 103 -13.02 -0.83 -0.83
CA GLY A 103 -12.75 -1.50 -2.10
C GLY A 103 -12.48 -3.00 -1.98
N VAL A 104 -11.96 -3.45 -0.83
CA VAL A 104 -11.62 -4.85 -0.57
C VAL A 104 -12.78 -5.61 0.08
N TRP A 105 -13.40 -5.05 1.14
CA TRP A 105 -14.42 -5.72 1.95
C TRP A 105 -15.82 -5.12 1.81
N GLY A 106 -15.96 -3.91 1.29
CA GLY A 106 -17.25 -3.22 1.15
C GLY A 106 -18.15 -3.79 0.04
N GLY A 107 -17.67 -4.73 -0.76
CA GLY A 107 -18.44 -5.43 -1.79
C GLY A 107 -19.05 -6.75 -1.31
N GLY A 108 -20.10 -6.70 -0.48
CA GLY A 108 -21.03 -7.83 -0.34
C GLY A 108 -21.90 -7.97 -1.59
N PRO A 109 -22.52 -9.14 -1.86
CA PRO A 109 -23.23 -9.40 -3.12
C PRO A 109 -24.38 -8.41 -3.28
N THR A 110 -24.44 -7.77 -4.45
CA THR A 110 -25.65 -7.14 -4.94
C THR A 110 -26.74 -8.21 -4.98
N GLN A 111 -27.73 -8.11 -4.08
CA GLN A 111 -28.95 -8.89 -4.19
C GLN A 111 -29.56 -8.56 -5.56
N SER A 112 -29.48 -9.50 -6.48
CA SER A 112 -30.29 -9.54 -7.69
C SER A 112 -31.74 -9.78 -7.25
N ASN A 113 -32.59 -8.77 -7.42
CA ASN A 113 -34.05 -8.92 -7.43
C ASN A 113 -34.49 -9.91 -8.51
#